data_AF-A0A4R5BX62-F1
#
_entry.id   AF-A0A4R5BX62-F1
#
_cell.length_a   1.000
_cell.length_b   1.000
_cell.length_c   1.000
_cell.angle_alpha   90.00
_cell.angle_beta   90.00
_cell.angle_gamma   90.00
#
_symmetry.space_group_name_H-M   'P 1'
#
loop_
_entity.id
_entity.type
_entity.pdbx_description
1 polymer ?
#
loop_
_entity_poly.entity_id
_entity_poly.type
_entity_poly.pdbx_seq_one_letter_code
_entity_poly.pdbx_strand_id
1 'polypeptide(L)'
;MLRRSLDTSKTRISVDRILEDDLSSLPKSGGRSVFPAPISEGWRLPDQGRVFLSSYGLPSVRTDDLMGIVGEFQESETPEIGGSGLQYYVLGRYGVARMAAVQGSGEVLALPRSSEVHSAISHLYPAGLTPVPANSSLEQFVECAWRWHWIVPLLAAMEKRAGEAEIMTWKEGGRLDSPDPYDDYEQVCDHVLEKFQEIDRQIGLRCKFWTETITSI
;
A
#
# COMPACT_ATOMS: atom_id res chain seq x y z
N MET A 1 3.08 -34.05 2.47
CA MET A 1 3.99 -33.03 3.02
C MET A 1 4.85 -32.32 1.97
N LEU A 2 5.54 -33.00 1.04
CA LEU A 2 6.47 -32.38 0.07
C LEU A 2 5.88 -31.30 -0.88
N ARG A 3 4.60 -31.39 -1.27
CA ARG A 3 3.99 -30.39 -2.19
C ARG A 3 3.67 -29.04 -1.54
N ARG A 4 3.44 -28.98 -0.21
CA ARG A 4 3.14 -27.71 0.49
C ARG A 4 4.38 -26.80 0.56
N SER A 5 5.52 -27.36 0.96
CA SER A 5 6.80 -26.63 1.09
C SER A 5 7.31 -26.06 -0.25
N LEU A 6 7.07 -26.75 -1.37
CA LEU A 6 7.49 -26.29 -2.71
C LEU A 6 6.72 -25.06 -3.21
N ASP A 7 5.48 -24.86 -2.75
CA ASP A 7 4.60 -23.82 -3.24
C ASP A 7 4.73 -22.52 -2.42
N THR A 8 5.00 -22.62 -1.12
CA THR A 8 5.45 -21.49 -0.28
C THR A 8 6.79 -20.96 -0.80
N SER A 9 7.75 -21.86 -1.09
CA SER A 9 9.08 -21.47 -1.57
C SER A 9 9.03 -20.68 -2.88
N LYS A 10 8.14 -21.04 -3.83
CA LYS A 10 7.96 -20.28 -5.08
C LYS A 10 7.34 -18.90 -4.85
N THR A 11 6.37 -18.80 -3.94
CA THR A 11 5.77 -17.51 -3.61
C THR A 11 6.82 -16.59 -2.98
N ARG A 12 7.61 -17.10 -2.03
CA ARG A 12 8.70 -16.35 -1.40
C ARG A 12 9.73 -15.86 -2.42
N ILE A 13 10.23 -16.73 -3.31
CA ILE A 13 11.15 -16.33 -4.38
C ILE A 13 10.55 -15.22 -5.27
N SER A 14 9.25 -15.28 -5.53
CA SER A 14 8.58 -14.25 -6.33
C SER A 14 8.48 -12.92 -5.57
N VAL A 15 8.18 -12.97 -4.27
CA VAL A 15 8.16 -11.78 -3.40
C VAL A 15 9.55 -11.17 -3.28
N ASP A 16 10.60 -11.98 -3.01
CA ASP A 16 11.99 -11.52 -2.92
C ASP A 16 12.39 -10.80 -4.20
N ARG A 17 12.08 -11.39 -5.36
CA ARG A 17 12.33 -10.76 -6.65
C ARG A 17 11.59 -9.42 -6.79
N ILE A 18 10.31 -9.35 -6.39
CA ILE A 18 9.55 -8.10 -6.44
C ILE A 18 10.12 -7.05 -5.49
N LEU A 19 10.76 -7.45 -4.38
CA LEU A 19 11.32 -6.55 -3.37
C LEU A 19 12.74 -6.10 -3.70
N GLU A 20 13.54 -6.90 -4.40
CA GLU A 20 14.96 -6.63 -4.66
C GLU A 20 15.23 -6.07 -6.06
N ASP A 21 14.44 -6.47 -7.06
CA ASP A 21 14.64 -5.99 -8.43
C ASP A 21 14.35 -4.48 -8.55
N ASP A 22 15.04 -3.82 -9.48
CA ASP A 22 14.73 -2.45 -9.88
C ASP A 22 13.30 -2.36 -10.42
N LEU A 23 12.55 -1.33 -10.05
CA LEU A 23 11.17 -1.12 -10.54
C LEU A 23 11.06 -1.17 -12.07
N SER A 24 12.07 -0.68 -12.78
CA SER A 24 12.11 -0.68 -14.25
C SER A 24 12.17 -2.09 -14.87
N SER A 25 12.64 -3.08 -14.11
CA SER A 25 12.81 -4.47 -14.53
C SER A 25 11.63 -5.37 -14.15
N LEU A 26 10.72 -4.86 -13.30
CA LEU A 26 9.55 -5.61 -12.85
C LEU A 26 8.50 -5.77 -13.95
N PRO A 27 7.70 -6.85 -13.91
CA PRO A 27 6.74 -7.16 -14.97
C PRO A 27 5.67 -6.07 -15.10
N LYS A 28 5.57 -5.45 -16.28
CA LYS A 28 4.48 -4.52 -16.63
C LYS A 28 3.11 -5.21 -16.79
N SER A 29 3.03 -6.52 -16.56
CA SER A 29 1.79 -7.30 -16.66
C SER A 29 0.76 -7.02 -15.56
N GLY A 30 1.10 -6.19 -14.57
CA GLY A 30 0.20 -5.80 -13.48
C GLY A 30 -0.89 -4.78 -13.86
N GLY A 31 -0.89 -4.23 -15.06
CA GLY A 31 -1.78 -3.15 -15.46
C GLY A 31 -1.02 -1.99 -16.07
N ARG A 32 -1.74 -1.05 -16.71
CA ARG A 32 -1.09 0.15 -17.28
C ARG A 32 -0.79 1.12 -16.15
N SER A 33 0.43 1.67 -16.12
CA SER A 33 0.73 2.81 -15.26
C SER A 33 -0.24 3.96 -15.56
N VAL A 34 -0.79 4.56 -14.51
CA VAL A 34 -1.53 5.81 -14.60
C VAL A 34 -0.52 6.92 -14.35
N PHE A 35 -0.41 7.83 -15.32
CA PHE A 35 0.48 8.97 -15.23
C PHE A 35 -0.32 10.24 -14.88
N PRO A 36 0.26 11.17 -14.13
CA PRO A 36 -0.40 12.43 -13.86
C PRO A 36 -0.52 13.23 -15.17
N ALA A 37 -1.59 14.00 -15.31
CA ALA A 37 -1.79 14.88 -16.47
C ALA A 37 -0.73 16.00 -16.50
N PRO A 38 -0.44 16.62 -17.66
CA PRO A 38 0.57 17.69 -17.76
C PRO A 38 0.37 18.84 -16.79
N ILE A 39 -0.88 19.10 -16.37
CA ILE A 39 -1.22 20.10 -15.35
C ILE A 39 -0.51 19.88 -14.00
N SER A 40 -0.09 18.64 -13.70
CA SER A 40 0.69 18.33 -12.51
C SER A 40 2.11 18.90 -12.50
N GLU A 41 2.63 19.38 -13.64
CA GLU A 41 3.92 20.10 -13.70
C GLU A 41 3.90 21.39 -12.86
N GLY A 42 2.71 22.00 -12.72
CA GLY A 42 2.46 23.16 -11.87
C GLY A 42 2.38 22.84 -10.36
N TRP A 43 2.34 21.56 -9.99
CA TRP A 43 2.29 21.17 -8.57
C TRP A 43 3.60 21.53 -7.88
N ARG A 44 3.48 22.21 -6.75
CA ARG A 44 4.61 22.62 -5.91
C ARG A 44 5.07 21.45 -5.03
N LEU A 45 5.57 20.39 -5.66
CA LEU A 45 6.13 19.20 -5.03
C LEU A 45 7.64 19.14 -5.27
N PRO A 46 8.41 18.44 -4.42
CA PRO A 46 9.84 18.25 -4.62
C PRO A 46 10.17 17.64 -5.99
N ASP A 47 11.23 18.13 -6.63
CA ASP A 47 11.62 17.73 -7.99
C ASP A 47 11.86 16.23 -8.12
N GLN A 48 12.55 15.62 -7.14
CA GLN A 48 12.85 14.20 -7.13
C GLN A 48 11.58 13.35 -7.19
N GLY A 49 10.63 13.63 -6.29
CA GLY A 49 9.33 12.97 -6.27
C GLY A 49 8.52 13.18 -7.56
N ARG A 50 8.54 14.39 -8.13
CA ARG A 50 7.86 14.67 -9.41
C ARG A 50 8.46 13.87 -10.56
N VAL A 51 9.78 13.89 -10.71
CA VAL A 51 10.49 13.14 -11.77
C VAL A 51 10.21 11.65 -11.64
N PHE A 52 10.23 11.12 -10.42
CA PHE A 52 9.95 9.71 -10.16
C PHE A 52 8.49 9.34 -10.50
N LEU A 53 7.53 10.15 -10.07
CA LEU A 53 6.11 9.97 -10.39
C LEU A 53 5.85 10.08 -11.90
N SER A 54 6.48 11.02 -12.61
CA SER A 54 6.36 11.14 -14.06
C SER A 54 6.98 9.96 -14.80
N SER A 55 8.02 9.33 -14.25
CA SER A 55 8.71 8.20 -14.87
C SER A 55 7.96 6.88 -14.71
N TYR A 56 7.40 6.63 -13.53
CA TYR A 56 6.79 5.34 -13.19
C TYR A 56 5.26 5.36 -13.11
N GLY A 57 4.66 6.53 -12.87
CA GLY A 57 3.22 6.65 -12.58
C GLY A 57 2.82 5.92 -11.31
N LEU A 58 1.52 5.73 -11.12
CA LEU A 58 0.94 4.86 -10.09
C LEU A 58 0.21 3.67 -10.72
N PRO A 59 -0.04 2.58 -9.97
CA PRO A 59 -0.78 1.44 -10.49
C PRO A 59 -2.21 1.80 -10.90
N SER A 60 -2.74 1.12 -11.92
CA SER A 60 -4.16 1.23 -12.30
C SER A 60 -5.06 0.45 -11.34
N VAL A 61 -6.38 0.66 -11.47
CA VAL A 61 -7.39 -0.20 -10.84
C VAL A 61 -7.07 -1.67 -11.13
N ARG A 62 -7.12 -2.48 -10.08
CA ARG A 62 -6.99 -3.94 -10.15
C ARG A 62 -8.30 -4.57 -10.63
N THR A 63 -8.21 -5.76 -11.21
CA THR A 63 -9.37 -6.54 -11.67
C THR A 63 -9.64 -7.80 -10.84
N ASP A 64 -8.85 -8.03 -9.79
CA ASP A 64 -8.91 -9.22 -8.94
C ASP A 64 -9.55 -8.93 -7.56
N ASP A 65 -10.25 -7.80 -7.45
CA ASP A 65 -10.96 -7.33 -6.25
C ASP A 65 -10.10 -7.14 -4.98
N LEU A 66 -8.77 -7.26 -5.09
CA LEU A 66 -7.84 -7.02 -3.99
C LEU A 66 -7.60 -5.52 -3.77
N MET A 67 -7.36 -5.14 -2.51
CA MET A 67 -7.06 -3.75 -2.17
C MET A 67 -5.64 -3.37 -2.58
N GLY A 68 -5.50 -2.26 -3.29
CA GLY A 68 -4.22 -1.72 -3.74
C GLY A 68 -4.27 -0.21 -3.93
N ILE A 69 -3.08 0.37 -4.10
CA ILE A 69 -2.97 1.78 -4.49
C ILE A 69 -3.40 1.93 -5.95
N VAL A 70 -4.26 2.89 -6.20
CA VAL A 70 -4.76 3.24 -7.53
C VAL A 70 -4.43 4.69 -7.81
N GLY A 71 -3.76 4.97 -8.93
CA GLY A 71 -3.57 6.32 -9.44
C GLY A 71 -4.88 6.95 -9.92
N GLU A 72 -5.28 8.03 -9.26
CA GLU A 72 -6.44 8.87 -9.60
C GLU A 72 -6.04 10.32 -9.29
N PHE A 73 -5.25 10.90 -10.19
CA PHE A 73 -4.63 12.20 -9.98
C PHE A 73 -5.66 13.32 -10.04
N GLN A 74 -5.48 14.31 -9.17
CA GLN A 74 -6.20 15.56 -9.22
C GLN A 74 -5.99 16.26 -10.58
N GLU A 75 -7.05 16.87 -11.12
CA GLU A 75 -7.02 17.55 -12.43
C GLU A 75 -6.79 19.07 -12.34
N SER A 76 -6.31 19.57 -11.21
CA SER A 76 -6.14 21.01 -10.92
C SER A 76 -4.73 21.32 -10.42
N GLU A 77 -4.19 22.48 -10.76
CA GLU A 77 -2.90 23.01 -10.25
C GLU A 77 -2.98 23.54 -8.82
N THR A 78 -4.18 23.88 -8.36
CA THR A 78 -4.42 24.43 -7.04
C THR A 78 -4.49 23.30 -6.02
N PRO A 79 -3.69 23.30 -4.94
CA PRO A 79 -3.78 22.27 -3.92
C PRO A 79 -5.13 22.32 -3.20
N GLU A 80 -5.63 21.16 -2.81
CA GLU A 80 -6.73 21.07 -1.86
C GLU A 80 -6.25 21.47 -0.46
N ILE A 81 -7.15 22.02 0.36
CA ILE A 81 -6.86 22.47 1.72
C ILE A 81 -7.59 21.55 2.70
N GLY A 82 -6.83 20.81 3.50
CA GLY A 82 -7.36 19.96 4.58
C GLY A 82 -7.85 20.76 5.79
N GLY A 83 -8.54 20.08 6.70
CA GLY A 83 -9.11 20.71 7.91
C GLY A 83 -8.09 21.40 8.83
N SER A 84 -6.82 21.00 8.78
CA SER A 84 -5.71 21.63 9.51
C SER A 84 -5.06 22.81 8.76
N GLY A 85 -5.58 23.20 7.60
CA GLY A 85 -4.94 24.18 6.69
C GLY A 85 -3.81 23.59 5.84
N LEU A 86 -3.55 22.28 5.95
CA LEU A 86 -2.55 21.56 5.18
C LEU A 86 -2.94 21.57 3.69
N GLN A 87 -2.01 21.97 2.83
CA GLN A 87 -2.19 21.98 1.38
C GLN A 87 -1.63 20.71 0.75
N TYR A 88 -2.40 20.06 -0.11
CA TYR A 88 -1.99 18.80 -0.74
C TYR A 88 -2.55 18.63 -2.15
N TYR A 89 -1.94 17.72 -2.91
CA TYR A 89 -2.39 17.27 -4.22
C TYR A 89 -2.80 15.81 -4.16
N VAL A 90 -3.97 15.46 -4.67
CA VAL A 90 -4.42 14.08 -4.66
C VAL A 90 -3.76 13.28 -5.78
N LEU A 91 -3.16 12.17 -5.39
CA LEU A 91 -2.45 11.23 -6.25
C LEU A 91 -3.35 10.07 -6.68
N GLY A 92 -4.26 9.66 -5.80
CA GLY A 92 -5.02 8.44 -5.99
C GLY A 92 -5.81 8.01 -4.78
N ARG A 93 -6.04 6.70 -4.66
CA ARG A 93 -6.76 6.11 -3.54
C ARG A 93 -6.23 4.74 -3.11
N TYR A 94 -6.53 4.38 -1.86
CA TYR A 94 -6.42 3.05 -1.29
C TYR A 94 -7.77 2.68 -0.67
N GLY A 95 -8.54 1.82 -1.33
CA GLY A 95 -9.92 1.54 -0.94
C GLY A 95 -10.76 2.82 -0.90
N VAL A 96 -11.20 3.21 0.29
CA VAL A 96 -11.97 4.45 0.51
C VAL A 96 -11.09 5.67 0.83
N ALA A 97 -9.82 5.48 1.19
CA ALA A 97 -8.94 6.59 1.52
C ALA A 97 -8.35 7.23 0.25
N ARG A 98 -8.23 8.56 0.21
CA ARG A 98 -7.49 9.29 -0.83
C ARG A 98 -6.02 9.36 -0.44
N MET A 99 -5.13 9.12 -1.38
CA MET A 99 -3.69 9.28 -1.20
C MET A 99 -3.29 10.66 -1.70
N ALA A 100 -2.65 11.46 -0.87
CA ALA A 100 -2.35 12.86 -1.18
C ALA A 100 -0.91 13.22 -0.82
N ALA A 101 -0.21 13.92 -1.72
CA ALA A 101 1.11 14.47 -1.47
C ALA A 101 0.99 15.90 -0.89
N VAL A 102 1.64 16.14 0.23
CA VAL A 102 1.71 17.45 0.88
C VAL A 102 2.54 18.42 0.04
N GLN A 103 2.00 19.61 -0.17
CA GLN A 103 2.68 20.67 -0.91
C GLN A 103 3.99 21.05 -0.21
N GLY A 104 5.06 21.20 -0.99
CA GLY A 104 6.39 21.58 -0.50
C GLY A 104 7.21 20.42 0.06
N SER A 105 6.65 19.57 0.92
CA SER A 105 7.39 18.44 1.51
C SER A 105 7.36 17.16 0.66
N GLY A 106 6.28 16.93 -0.10
CA GLY A 106 6.08 15.69 -0.85
C GLY A 106 5.75 14.48 0.03
N GLU A 107 5.57 14.64 1.33
CA GLU A 107 5.09 13.59 2.24
C GLU A 107 3.71 13.10 1.75
N VAL A 108 3.48 11.78 1.78
CA VAL A 108 2.22 11.20 1.32
C VAL A 108 1.37 10.79 2.50
N LEU A 109 0.12 11.24 2.50
CA LEU A 109 -0.89 10.96 3.52
C LEU A 109 -2.05 10.15 2.94
N ALA A 110 -2.55 9.21 3.73
CA ALA A 110 -3.85 8.59 3.54
C ALA A 110 -4.92 9.46 4.23
N LEU A 111 -5.77 10.09 3.41
CA LEU A 111 -6.89 10.91 3.83
C LEU A 111 -8.17 10.06 3.82
N PRO A 112 -8.86 9.89 4.96
CA PRO A 112 -10.13 9.19 4.99
C PRO A 112 -11.18 9.91 4.12
N ARG A 113 -12.09 9.14 3.50
CA ARG A 113 -13.02 9.63 2.46
C ARG A 113 -13.93 10.77 2.91
N SER A 114 -14.28 10.82 4.20
CA SER A 114 -15.02 11.94 4.77
C SER A 114 -14.08 12.75 5.64
N SER A 115 -13.68 13.94 5.18
CA SER A 115 -13.26 14.99 6.10
C SER A 115 -14.46 15.55 6.86
N GLU A 116 -15.68 15.33 6.33
CA GLU A 116 -16.94 15.69 6.94
C GLU A 116 -17.42 14.56 7.86
N VAL A 117 -17.24 14.78 9.15
CA VAL A 117 -17.97 14.03 10.17
C VAL A 117 -19.37 14.63 10.23
N HIS A 118 -20.41 13.83 9.98
CA HIS A 118 -21.79 14.29 10.09
C HIS A 118 -22.00 14.99 11.45
N SER A 119 -22.68 16.15 11.46
CA SER A 119 -22.78 17.02 12.65
C SER A 119 -23.27 16.29 13.92
N ALA A 120 -24.11 15.27 13.76
CA ALA A 120 -24.60 14.43 14.85
C ALA A 120 -23.49 13.61 15.57
N ILE A 121 -22.37 13.31 14.90
CA ILE A 121 -21.25 12.51 15.43
C ILE A 121 -19.92 13.27 15.46
N SER A 122 -19.90 14.55 15.09
CA SER A 122 -18.69 15.40 15.11
C SER A 122 -18.08 15.54 16.51
N HIS A 123 -18.90 15.46 17.55
CA HIS A 123 -18.47 15.46 18.94
C HIS A 123 -17.63 14.21 19.33
N LEU A 124 -17.77 13.10 18.59
CA LEU A 124 -16.94 11.90 18.77
C LEU A 124 -15.56 12.04 18.12
N TYR A 125 -15.45 12.96 17.17
CA TYR A 125 -14.21 13.26 16.44
C TYR A 125 -13.95 14.78 16.50
N PRO A 126 -13.72 15.35 17.69
CA PRO A 126 -13.59 16.80 17.88
C PRO A 126 -12.39 17.42 17.14
N ALA A 127 -11.42 16.59 16.73
CA ALA A 127 -10.28 16.97 15.90
C ALA A 127 -10.47 16.68 14.39
N GLY A 128 -11.65 16.21 13.98
CA GLY A 128 -11.89 15.65 12.65
C GLY A 128 -11.29 14.25 12.48
N LEU A 129 -11.37 13.71 11.26
CA LEU A 129 -10.67 12.49 10.89
C LEU A 129 -9.20 12.80 10.56
N THR A 130 -8.26 12.18 11.29
CA THR A 130 -6.84 12.49 11.23
C THR A 130 -6.20 11.84 9.99
N PRO A 131 -5.53 12.61 9.11
CA PRO A 131 -4.69 12.04 8.05
C PRO A 131 -3.66 11.06 8.62
N VAL A 132 -3.47 9.91 7.97
CA VAL A 132 -2.47 8.91 8.38
C VAL A 132 -1.26 9.03 7.46
N PRO A 133 -0.05 9.28 7.98
CA PRO A 133 1.15 9.29 7.14
C PRO A 133 1.40 7.93 6.49
N ALA A 134 1.58 7.93 5.18
CA ALA A 134 1.86 6.74 4.38
C ALA A 134 3.35 6.59 4.08
N ASN A 135 3.97 7.66 3.57
CA ASN A 135 5.40 7.71 3.31
C ASN A 135 5.93 9.13 3.55
N SER A 136 7.21 9.24 3.90
CA SER A 136 7.89 10.51 4.14
C SER A 136 8.22 11.29 2.86
N SER A 137 8.19 10.63 1.70
CA SER A 137 8.36 11.26 0.39
C SER A 137 7.51 10.60 -0.71
N LEU A 138 7.33 11.33 -1.81
CA LEU A 138 6.57 10.89 -2.97
C LEU A 138 7.29 9.76 -3.73
N GLU A 139 8.61 9.81 -3.89
CA GLU A 139 9.33 8.73 -4.58
C GLU A 139 9.18 7.37 -3.86
N GLN A 140 9.33 7.37 -2.53
CA GLN A 140 9.18 6.18 -1.71
C GLN A 140 7.75 5.64 -1.77
N PHE A 141 6.76 6.54 -1.76
CA PHE A 141 5.37 6.14 -1.94
C PHE A 141 5.12 5.44 -3.28
N VAL A 142 5.62 6.01 -4.39
CA VAL A 142 5.47 5.41 -5.72
C VAL A 142 6.11 4.02 -5.76
N GLU A 143 7.29 3.86 -5.16
CA GLU A 143 7.97 2.58 -5.07
C GLU A 143 7.19 1.55 -4.25
N CYS A 144 6.79 1.90 -3.02
CA CYS A 144 5.95 1.04 -2.18
C CYS A 144 4.62 0.67 -2.86
N ALA A 145 3.97 1.62 -3.53
CA ALA A 145 2.71 1.39 -4.23
C ALA A 145 2.83 0.32 -5.32
N TRP A 146 3.90 0.39 -6.12
CA TRP A 146 4.18 -0.59 -7.16
C TRP A 146 4.55 -1.95 -6.59
N ARG A 147 5.48 -2.02 -5.63
CA ARG A 147 5.85 -3.28 -4.98
C ARG A 147 4.62 -3.95 -4.34
N TRP A 148 3.81 -3.18 -3.62
CA TRP A 148 2.55 -3.66 -3.04
C TRP A 148 1.60 -4.23 -4.09
N HIS A 149 1.44 -3.53 -5.20
CA HIS A 149 0.57 -3.97 -6.30
C HIS A 149 0.94 -5.35 -6.84
N TRP A 150 2.23 -5.70 -6.90
CA TRP A 150 2.62 -7.06 -7.32
C TRP A 150 2.60 -8.10 -6.20
N ILE A 151 2.81 -7.67 -4.94
CA ILE A 151 2.87 -8.56 -3.77
C ILE A 151 1.47 -8.98 -3.29
N VAL A 152 0.49 -8.08 -3.29
CA VAL A 152 -0.84 -8.35 -2.68
C VAL A 152 -1.51 -9.64 -3.17
N PRO A 153 -1.47 -10.05 -4.45
CA PRO A 153 -2.10 -11.31 -4.89
C PRO A 153 -1.35 -12.54 -4.41
N LEU A 154 -0.03 -12.43 -4.23
CA LEU A 154 0.80 -13.50 -3.72
C LEU A 154 0.49 -13.75 -2.24
N LEU A 155 0.35 -12.67 -1.46
CA LEU A 155 -0.06 -12.73 -0.06
C LEU A 155 -1.48 -13.28 0.10
N ALA A 156 -2.45 -12.77 -0.66
CA ALA A 156 -3.83 -13.28 -0.61
C ALA A 156 -3.92 -14.78 -0.97
N ALA A 157 -3.09 -15.26 -1.91
CA ALA A 157 -3.00 -16.68 -2.23
C ALA A 157 -2.33 -17.52 -1.13
N MET A 158 -1.39 -16.95 -0.37
CA MET A 158 -0.81 -17.60 0.82
C MET A 158 -1.83 -17.69 1.95
N GLU A 159 -2.47 -16.58 2.29
CA GLU A 159 -3.50 -16.48 3.32
C GLU A 159 -4.65 -17.46 3.06
N LYS A 160 -5.18 -17.51 1.82
CA LYS A 160 -6.20 -18.49 1.43
C LYS A 160 -5.76 -19.94 1.64
N ARG A 161 -4.50 -20.27 1.30
CA ARG A 161 -3.94 -21.63 1.52
C ARG A 161 -3.79 -21.95 3.00
N ALA A 162 -3.40 -20.96 3.81
CA ALA A 162 -3.33 -21.09 5.26
C ALA A 162 -4.71 -21.35 5.87
N GLY A 163 -5.73 -20.57 5.49
CA GLY A 163 -7.12 -20.79 5.93
C GLY A 163 -7.69 -22.14 5.49
N GLU A 164 -7.42 -22.58 4.26
CA GLU A 164 -7.79 -23.93 3.81
C GLU A 164 -7.10 -25.03 4.64
N ALA A 165 -5.83 -24.83 5.00
CA ALA A 165 -5.08 -25.77 5.84
C ALA A 165 -5.62 -25.80 7.27
N GLU A 166 -5.95 -24.65 7.85
CA GLU A 166 -6.60 -24.53 9.16
C GLU A 166 -7.91 -25.33 9.20
N ILE A 167 -8.82 -25.09 8.23
CA ILE A 167 -10.11 -25.78 8.15
C ILE A 167 -9.92 -27.31 8.06
N MET A 168 -8.91 -27.78 7.31
CA MET A 168 -8.61 -29.20 7.21
C MET A 168 -8.11 -29.77 8.55
N THR A 169 -7.20 -29.08 9.23
CA THR A 169 -6.70 -29.48 10.56
C THR A 169 -7.84 -29.57 11.57
N TRP A 170 -8.77 -28.61 11.59
CA TRP A 170 -9.95 -28.66 12.44
C TRP A 170 -10.86 -29.86 12.12
N LYS A 171 -11.12 -30.13 10.83
CA LYS A 171 -11.93 -31.28 10.39
C LYS A 171 -11.34 -32.63 10.77
N GLU A 172 -10.01 -32.73 10.83
CA GLU A 172 -9.28 -33.94 11.21
C GLU A 172 -9.17 -34.13 12.74
N GLY A 173 -9.82 -33.27 13.53
CA GLY A 173 -9.83 -33.35 15.00
C GLY A 173 -8.61 -32.68 15.64
N GLY A 174 -8.25 -31.50 15.12
CA GLY A 174 -7.05 -30.70 15.44
C GLY A 174 -6.42 -30.95 16.81
N ARG A 175 -5.13 -31.31 16.78
CA ARG A 175 -4.27 -31.41 17.98
C ARG A 175 -3.59 -30.07 18.23
N LEU A 176 -3.42 -29.73 19.50
CA LEU A 176 -2.67 -28.54 19.98
C LEU A 176 -1.23 -28.45 19.45
N ASP A 177 -0.64 -29.56 19.01
CA ASP A 177 0.76 -29.61 18.52
C ASP A 177 0.89 -29.45 16.99
N SER A 178 -0.18 -29.05 16.30
CA SER A 178 -0.12 -28.82 14.85
C SER A 178 0.59 -27.49 14.58
N PRO A 179 1.54 -27.42 13.62
CA PRO A 179 2.16 -26.16 13.21
C PRO A 179 1.10 -25.13 12.82
N ASP A 180 1.35 -23.85 13.13
CA ASP A 180 0.45 -22.77 12.73
C ASP A 180 0.45 -22.69 11.19
N PRO A 181 -0.72 -22.84 10.55
CA PRO A 181 -0.81 -22.75 9.09
C PRO A 181 -0.46 -21.35 8.54
N TYR A 182 -0.44 -20.30 9.37
CA TYR A 182 -0.13 -18.93 8.98
C TYR A 182 1.34 -18.53 9.19
N ASP A 183 2.17 -19.34 9.85
CA ASP A 183 3.60 -19.01 10.13
C ASP A 183 4.36 -18.53 8.87
N ASP A 184 4.20 -19.25 7.75
CA ASP A 184 4.86 -18.92 6.48
C ASP A 184 4.34 -17.60 5.90
N TYR A 185 3.06 -17.30 6.08
CA TYR A 185 2.42 -16.06 5.61
C TYR A 185 2.89 -14.86 6.42
N GLU A 186 2.88 -14.98 7.75
CA GLU A 186 3.33 -13.92 8.66
C GLU A 186 4.81 -13.57 8.42
N GLN A 187 5.68 -14.58 8.23
CA GLN A 187 7.09 -14.35 7.91
C GLN A 187 7.29 -13.58 6.60
N VAL A 188 6.43 -13.81 5.58
CA VAL A 188 6.51 -13.05 4.33
C VAL A 188 5.98 -11.63 4.52
N CYS A 189 4.91 -11.43 5.29
CA CYS A 189 4.41 -10.11 5.65
C CYS A 189 5.46 -9.28 6.41
N ASP A 190 6.14 -9.88 7.39
CA ASP A 190 7.25 -9.25 8.11
C ASP A 190 8.38 -8.86 7.15
N HIS A 191 8.77 -9.76 6.25
CA HIS A 191 9.81 -9.49 5.27
C HIS A 191 9.44 -8.32 4.32
N VAL A 192 8.19 -8.26 3.87
CA VAL A 192 7.69 -7.14 3.05
C VAL A 192 7.75 -5.83 3.84
N LEU A 193 7.34 -5.85 5.12
CA LEU A 193 7.38 -4.67 5.98
C LEU A 193 8.81 -4.18 6.22
N GLU A 194 9.76 -5.09 6.49
CA GLU A 194 11.18 -4.76 6.63
C GLU A 194 11.71 -4.06 5.37
N LYS A 195 11.39 -4.58 4.19
CA LYS A 195 11.78 -3.95 2.92
C LYS A 195 11.14 -2.59 2.69
N PHE A 196 9.89 -2.42 3.10
CA PHE A 196 9.25 -1.10 3.04
C PHE A 196 9.94 -0.11 3.99
N GLN A 197 10.40 -0.55 5.16
CA GLN A 197 11.19 0.27 6.08
C GLN A 197 12.59 0.61 5.56
N GLU A 198 13.19 -0.26 4.73
CA GLU A 198 14.44 0.05 4.02
C GLU A 198 14.24 1.17 2.99
N ILE A 199 13.12 1.13 2.24
CA ILE A 199 12.73 2.17 1.28
C ILE A 199 12.44 3.47 2.01
N ASP A 200 11.66 3.41 3.10
CA ASP A 200 11.28 4.55 3.93
C ASP A 200 11.37 4.24 5.41
N ARG A 201 12.45 4.72 6.04
CA ARG A 201 12.74 4.51 7.47
C ARG A 201 11.69 5.12 8.42
N GLN A 202 10.78 5.96 7.93
CA GLN A 202 9.68 6.49 8.75
C GLN A 202 8.51 5.51 8.88
N ILE A 203 8.45 4.46 8.07
CA ILE A 203 7.46 3.38 8.20
C ILE A 203 7.65 2.67 9.55
N GLY A 204 6.54 2.44 10.26
CA GLY A 204 6.53 1.89 11.62
C GLY A 204 6.85 2.90 12.74
N LEU A 205 7.65 3.93 12.45
CA LEU A 205 7.97 5.00 13.42
C LEU A 205 6.91 6.10 13.44
N ARG A 206 6.61 6.64 12.25
CA ARG A 206 5.66 7.76 12.04
C ARG A 206 4.57 7.41 11.04
N CYS A 207 4.89 6.58 10.06
CA CYS A 207 3.96 6.13 9.02
C CYS A 207 3.45 4.73 9.36
N LYS A 208 2.22 4.65 9.88
CA LYS A 208 1.59 3.37 10.26
C LYS A 208 0.78 2.73 9.14
N PHE A 209 0.49 3.48 8.08
CA PHE A 209 -0.34 3.02 6.97
C PHE A 209 0.09 1.65 6.42
N TRP A 210 1.37 1.47 6.09
CA TRP A 210 1.87 0.21 5.53
C TRP A 210 1.92 -0.90 6.56
N THR A 211 2.28 -0.61 7.81
CA THR A 211 2.23 -1.59 8.89
C THR A 211 0.80 -2.13 9.03
N GLU A 212 -0.18 -1.25 9.15
CA GLU A 212 -1.59 -1.62 9.27
C GLU A 212 -2.05 -2.38 8.01
N THR A 213 -1.75 -1.88 6.82
CA THR A 213 -2.13 -2.48 5.53
C THR A 213 -1.57 -3.89 5.34
N ILE A 214 -0.31 -4.12 5.68
CA ILE A 214 0.35 -5.42 5.50
C ILE A 214 -0.14 -6.44 6.53
N THR A 215 -0.35 -6.01 7.78
CA THR A 215 -0.81 -6.90 8.86
C THR A 215 -2.32 -7.17 8.87
N SER A 216 -3.09 -6.42 8.07
CA SER A 216 -4.56 -6.51 8.03
C SER A 216 -5.12 -7.23 6.80
N ILE A 217 -4.27 -7.85 5.97
CA ILE A 217 -4.74 -8.81 4.96
C ILE A 217 -5.19 -10.05 5.73
#